data_AF-S3C4Z5-F1
#
_entry.id   AF-S3C4Z5-F1
#
_cell.length_a   1.000
_cell.length_b   1.000
_cell.length_c   1.000
_cell.angle_alpha   90.00
_cell.angle_beta   90.00
_cell.angle_gamma   90.00
#
_symmetry.space_group_name_H-M   'P 1'
#
loop_
_entity.id
_entity.type
_entity.pdbx_description
1 polymer ?
#
loop_
_entity_poly.entity_id
_entity_poly.type
_entity_poly.pdbx_seq_one_letter_code
_entity_poly.pdbx_strand_id
1 'polypeptide(L)' 'MRTVEELIELANTELGTALRCADAAVELAQLDGWDSVHLLRLVALLETALGRRVPVDRMLEARTLREIWAVAVHP' A
#
# COMPACT_ATOMS: atom_id res chain seq x y z
N MET A 1 5.64 -7.64 7.07
CA MET A 1 4.33 -7.35 6.47
C MET A 1 3.31 -8.40 6.91
N ARG A 2 2.81 -8.27 8.15
CA ARG A 2 1.87 -9.18 8.81
C ARG A 2 0.48 -8.57 8.96
N THR A 3 0.38 -7.25 8.95
CA THR A 3 -0.88 -6.53 9.07
C THR A 3 -0.90 -5.31 8.15
N VAL A 4 -2.08 -4.73 7.94
CA VAL A 4 -2.25 -3.51 7.13
C VAL A 4 -1.63 -2.29 7.83
N GLU A 5 -1.55 -2.31 9.16
CA GLU A 5 -0.90 -1.25 9.94
C GLU A 5 0.60 -1.19 9.67
N GLU A 6 1.27 -2.33 9.51
CA GLU A 6 2.69 -2.36 9.10
C GLU A 6 2.88 -1.76 7.69
N LEU A 7 1.90 -1.93 6.80
CA LEU A 7 1.92 -1.31 5.46
C LEU A 7 1.74 0.21 5.55
N ILE A 8 0.83 0.66 6.41
CA ILE A 8 0.59 2.08 6.66
C ILE A 8 1.83 2.73 7.29
N GLU A 9 2.47 2.07 8.26
CA GLU A 9 3.71 2.55 8.88
C GLU A 9 4.84 2.68 7.85
N LEU A 10 4.98 1.68 6.95
CA LEU A 10 5.93 1.73 5.85
C LEU A 10 5.64 2.91 4.90
N ALA A 11 4.38 3.10 4.50
CA ALA A 11 3.98 4.19 3.62
C ALA A 11 4.20 5.57 4.27
N ASN A 12 3.89 5.73 5.55
CA ASN A 12 4.12 6.98 6.27
C ASN A 12 5.62 7.28 6.38
N THR A 13 6.43 6.28 6.73
CA THR A 13 7.88 6.42 6.91
C THR A 13 8.60 6.76 5.59
N GLU A 14 8.30 6.02 4.52
CA GLU A 14 9.08 6.07 3.28
C GLU A 14 8.51 7.03 2.23
N LEU A 15 7.19 7.29 2.28
CA LEU A 15 6.52 8.14 1.30
C LEU A 15 6.14 9.51 1.87
N GLY A 16 6.27 9.73 3.18
CA GLY A 16 5.89 10.99 3.83
C GLY A 16 4.39 11.21 3.87
N THR A 17 3.61 10.13 3.85
CA THR A 17 2.15 10.17 3.95
C THR A 17 1.71 10.33 5.42
N ALA A 18 0.43 10.67 5.63
CA ALA A 18 -0.16 10.87 6.96
C ALA A 18 -1.37 9.93 7.18
N LEU A 19 -1.25 8.69 6.69
CA LEU A 19 -2.31 7.68 6.71
C LEU A 19 -2.53 7.14 8.11
N ARG A 20 -3.80 6.87 8.44
CA ARG A 20 -4.25 6.32 9.72
C ARG A 20 -4.78 4.91 9.51
N CYS A 21 -4.83 4.10 10.57
CA CYS A 21 -5.42 2.76 10.49
C CYS A 21 -6.90 2.78 10.04
N ALA A 22 -7.64 3.84 10.36
CA ALA A 22 -9.02 4.03 9.91
C ALA A 22 -9.13 4.18 8.38
N ASP A 23 -8.08 4.66 7.72
CA ASP A 23 -8.01 4.88 6.28
C ASP A 23 -7.82 3.57 5.51
N ALA A 24 -7.55 2.46 6.19
CA ALA A 24 -7.26 1.17 5.56
C ALA A 24 -8.37 0.68 4.62
N ALA A 25 -9.62 1.05 4.90
CA ALA A 25 -10.81 0.68 4.13
C ALA A 25 -11.37 1.84 3.28
N VAL A 26 -10.75 3.02 3.32
CA VAL A 26 -11.15 4.18 2.54
C VAL A 26 -10.62 4.03 1.11
N GLU A 27 -11.39 4.50 0.13
CA GLU A 27 -10.91 4.49 -1.25
C GLU A 27 -9.67 5.37 -1.40
N LEU A 28 -8.65 4.87 -2.10
CA LEU A 28 -7.38 5.58 -2.32
C LEU A 28 -7.60 6.98 -2.93
N ALA A 29 -8.60 7.13 -3.80
CA ALA A 29 -8.95 8.41 -4.42
C ALA A 29 -9.53 9.45 -3.43
N GLN A 30 -9.93 9.02 -2.24
CA GLN A 30 -10.46 9.86 -1.17
C GLN A 30 -9.41 10.17 -0.09
N LEU A 31 -8.21 9.59 -0.19
CA LEU A 31 -7.13 9.81 0.76
C LEU A 31 -6.40 11.11 0.42
N ASP A 32 -6.33 12.01 1.40
CA ASP A 32 -5.59 13.27 1.26
C ASP A 32 -4.11 13.00 0.98
N GLY A 33 -3.61 13.56 -0.12
CA GLY A 33 -2.21 13.45 -0.53
C GLY A 33 -1.83 12.11 -1.17
N TRP A 34 -2.79 11.20 -1.41
CA TRP A 34 -2.52 9.98 -2.14
C TRP A 34 -2.60 10.19 -3.66
N ASP A 35 -1.67 9.59 -4.41
CA ASP A 35 -1.69 9.60 -5.87
C ASP A 35 -1.16 8.27 -6.46
N SER A 36 -1.19 8.16 -7.79
CA SER A 36 -0.70 6.98 -8.51
C SER A 36 0.81 6.75 -8.39
N VAL A 37 1.59 7.79 -8.12
CA VAL A 37 3.04 7.67 -7.90
C VAL A 37 3.31 7.05 -6.53
N HIS A 38 2.51 7.36 -5.52
CA HIS A 38 2.57 6.70 -4.20
C HIS A 38 2.35 5.19 -4.32
N LEU A 39 1.40 4.74 -5.16
CA LEU A 39 1.16 3.32 -5.39
C LEU A 39 2.38 2.61 -6.01
N LEU A 40 2.99 3.20 -7.05
CA LEU A 40 4.16 2.63 -7.71
C LEU A 40 5.39 2.60 -6.78
N ARG A 41 5.58 3.64 -5.97
CA ARG A 41 6.64 3.67 -4.95
C ARG A 41 6.38 2.62 -3.87
N LEU A 42 5.14 2.49 -3.41
CA LEU A 42 4.76 1.48 -2.43
C LEU A 42 5.01 0.06 -2.96
N VAL A 43 4.72 -0.21 -4.23
CA VAL A 43 5.06 -1.49 -4.88
C VAL A 43 6.55 -1.80 -4.74
N ALA A 44 7.44 -0.87 -5.10
CA ALA A 44 8.89 -1.09 -4.98
C ALA A 44 9.34 -1.33 -3.54
N LEU A 45 8.75 -0.61 -2.58
CA LEU A 45 8.99 -0.82 -1.15
C LEU A 45 8.52 -2.20 -0.69
N LEU A 46 7.33 -2.64 -1.12
CA LEU A 46 6.79 -3.95 -0.78
C LEU A 46 7.65 -5.09 -1.35
N GLU A 47 8.15 -4.96 -2.59
CA GLU A 47 9.04 -5.96 -3.16
C GLU A 47 10.34 -6.11 -2.37
N THR A 48 10.88 -4.98 -1.89
CA THR A 48 12.06 -4.97 -1.03
C THR A 48 11.76 -5.59 0.34
N ALA A 49 10.66 -5.20 0.97
CA ALA A 49 10.26 -5.69 2.30
C ALA A 49 9.88 -7.18 2.31
N LEU A 50 9.33 -7.69 1.20
CA LEU A 50 8.90 -9.09 1.06
C LEU A 50 9.98 -9.98 0.43
N GLY A 51 11.02 -9.40 -0.16
CA GLY A 51 12.07 -10.14 -0.87
C GLY A 51 11.58 -10.86 -2.14
N ARG A 52 10.45 -10.42 -2.71
CA ARG A 52 9.85 -11.00 -3.93
C ARG A 52 9.05 -9.97 -4.69
N ARG A 53 8.81 -10.25 -5.98
CA ARG A 53 7.91 -9.45 -6.81
C ARG A 53 6.47 -9.49 -6.28
N VAL A 54 5.74 -8.40 -6.49
CA VAL A 54 4.29 -8.33 -6.26
C VAL A 54 3.55 -8.20 -7.60
N PRO A 55 2.34 -8.77 -7.75
CA PRO A 55 1.59 -8.70 -8.99
C PRO A 55 1.07 -7.27 -9.22
N VAL A 56 1.79 -6.49 -10.03
CA VAL A 56 1.50 -5.06 -10.28
C VAL A 56 0.12 -4.87 -10.92
N ASP A 57 -0.28 -5.77 -11.81
CA ASP A 57 -1.60 -5.80 -12.42
C ASP A 57 -2.72 -5.82 -11.37
N ARG A 58 -2.66 -6.76 -10.42
CA ARG A 58 -3.62 -6.81 -9.31
C ARG A 58 -3.49 -5.65 -8.34
N MET A 59 -2.29 -5.11 -8.19
CA MET A 59 -2.06 -3.95 -7.32
C MET A 59 -2.73 -2.69 -7.86
N LEU A 60 -2.76 -2.52 -9.19
CA LEU A 60 -3.44 -1.41 -9.85
C LEU A 60 -4.97 -1.53 -9.78
N GLU A 61 -5.51 -2.73 -9.55
CA GLU A 61 -6.94 -2.97 -9.35
C GLU A 61 -7.39 -2.68 -7.90
N ALA A 62 -6.46 -2.65 -6.94
CA ALA A 62 -6.76 -2.39 -5.55
C ALA A 62 -7.22 -0.94 -5.33
N ARG A 63 -8.34 -0.79 -4.62
CA ARG A 63 -8.97 0.50 -4.31
C ARG A 63 -8.74 0.97 -2.90
N THR A 64 -8.18 0.13 -2.03
CA THR A 64 -7.92 0.44 -0.62
C THR A 64 -6.55 -0.08 -0.19
N LEU A 65 -6.00 0.49 0.89
CA LEU A 65 -4.74 0.00 1.48
C LEU A 65 -4.87 -1.44 1.99
N ARG A 66 -6.06 -1.84 2.43
CA ARG A 66 -6.35 -3.22 2.84
C ARG A 66 -6.27 -4.20 1.68
N GLU A 67 -6.81 -3.83 0.51
CA GLU A 67 -6.71 -4.65 -0.69
C GLU A 67 -5.27 -4.74 -1.19
N ILE A 68 -4.53 -3.62 -1.19
CA ILE A 68 -3.10 -3.59 -1.49
C ILE A 68 -2.35 -4.57 -0.59
N TRP A 69 -2.58 -4.49 0.73
CA TRP A 69 -1.95 -5.39 1.69
C TRP A 69 -2.29 -6.86 1.40
N ALA A 70 -3.57 -7.17 1.15
CA ALA A 70 -4.02 -8.52 0.84
C ALA A 70 -3.34 -9.08 -0.41
N VAL A 71 -3.28 -8.31 -1.50
CA VAL A 71 -2.58 -8.68 -2.74
C VAL A 71 -1.08 -8.87 -2.49
N ALA A 72 -0.47 -7.99 -1.68
CA ALA A 72 0.95 -8.04 -1.39
C ALA A 72 1.33 -9.33 -0.64
N VAL A 73 0.57 -9.71 0.39
CA VAL A 73 0.87 -10.88 1.24
C VAL A 73 0.30 -12.20 0.69
N HIS A 74 -0.73 -12.14 -0.16
CA HIS A 74 -1.35 -13.27 -0.87
C HIS A 74 -1.31 -13.05 -2.40
N PRO A 75 -0.13 -13.18 -3.02
CA PRO A 75 0.09 -12.88 -4.45
C PRO A 75 -0.61 -13.88 -5.39
#